data_AF-A0A3A1Y2J2-F1
#
_entry.id   AF-A0A3A1Y2J2-F1
#
_cell.length_a   1.000
_cell.length_b   1.000
_cell.length_c   1.000
_cell.angle_alpha   90.00
_cell.angle_beta   90.00
_cell.angle_gamma   90.00
#
_symmetry.space_group_name_H-M   'P 1'
#
loop_
_entity.id
_entity.type
_entity.pdbx_description
1 polymer ?
#
loop_
_entity_poly.entity_id
_entity_poly.type
_entity_poly.pdbx_seq_one_letter_code
_entity_poly.pdbx_strand_id
1 'polypeptide(L)'
;MYKEHIPVSDLDLPESLSASSPLVVAKKYLDFSFIRPLTTSVYTHKMGRPNIDPVLICKVVFLSLLENKSFRKVTRELDYNPEYAWFLDITLQEKFLNHSSLSRHLLRLKKAQLLVPTLTNLENQARELNIIDPETDFLRLISIKDFA
;
A
#
# COMPACT_ATOMS: atom_id res chain seq x y z
N MET A 1 -16.95 -2.92 9.82
CA MET A 1 -15.85 -3.87 9.61
C MET A 1 -15.40 -3.77 8.16
N TYR A 2 -14.09 -3.69 7.91
CA TYR A 2 -13.52 -3.90 6.58
C TYR A 2 -13.55 -5.40 6.26
N LYS A 3 -13.47 -5.77 4.97
CA LYS A 3 -13.19 -7.16 4.62
C LYS A 3 -11.70 -7.35 4.87
N GLU A 4 -11.35 -8.16 5.87
CA GLU A 4 -9.95 -8.53 6.07
C GLU A 4 -9.43 -9.10 4.75
N HIS A 5 -8.34 -8.51 4.27
CA HIS A 5 -7.61 -9.13 3.19
C HIS A 5 -6.89 -10.33 3.80
N ILE A 6 -7.36 -11.53 3.44
CA ILE A 6 -6.69 -12.78 3.76
C ILE A 6 -5.55 -12.91 2.74
N PRO A 7 -4.29 -12.80 3.16
CA PRO A 7 -3.16 -12.96 2.25
C PRO A 7 -3.25 -14.32 1.56
N VAL A 8 -2.98 -14.37 0.26
CA VAL A 8 -2.77 -15.66 -0.41
C VAL A 8 -1.43 -16.20 0.07
N SER A 9 -1.46 -17.09 1.06
CA SER A 9 -0.27 -17.60 1.77
C SER A 9 0.73 -18.35 0.88
N ASP A 10 0.27 -18.83 -0.27
CA ASP A 10 0.98 -19.79 -1.11
C ASP A 10 1.39 -19.21 -2.47
N LEU A 11 1.55 -17.88 -2.57
CA LEU A 11 2.11 -17.27 -3.79
C LEU A 11 3.62 -17.50 -3.85
N ASP A 12 4.05 -18.33 -4.81
CA ASP A 12 5.45 -18.51 -5.14
C ASP A 12 6.12 -17.16 -5.49
N LEU A 13 7.39 -17.01 -5.10
CA LEU A 13 8.19 -15.85 -5.48
C LEU A 13 8.30 -15.81 -7.01
N PRO A 14 7.87 -14.72 -7.69
CA PRO A 14 8.01 -14.57 -9.12
C PRO A 14 9.47 -14.72 -9.56
N GLU A 15 9.73 -15.46 -10.65
CA GLU A 15 11.07 -15.68 -11.18
C GLU A 15 11.82 -14.37 -11.53
N SER A 16 11.07 -13.30 -11.80
CA SER A 16 11.62 -11.97 -12.10
C SER A 16 12.16 -11.25 -10.86
N LEU A 17 11.78 -11.67 -9.64
CA LEU A 17 12.25 -11.09 -8.39
C LEU A 17 13.45 -11.88 -7.84
N SER A 18 14.57 -11.18 -7.67
CA SER A 18 15.67 -11.70 -6.87
C SER A 18 15.38 -11.54 -5.37
N ALA A 19 16.01 -12.37 -4.54
CA ALA A 19 15.88 -12.28 -3.08
C ALA A 19 16.30 -10.93 -2.48
N SER A 20 17.14 -10.18 -3.21
CA SER A 20 17.61 -8.84 -2.83
C SER A 20 16.76 -7.70 -3.42
N SER A 21 15.69 -8.00 -4.15
CA SER A 21 14.80 -6.97 -4.70
C SER A 21 14.17 -6.15 -3.58
N PRO A 22 14.02 -4.82 -3.73
CA PRO A 22 13.34 -3.95 -2.77
C PRO A 22 11.97 -4.48 -2.34
N LEU A 23 11.19 -5.06 -3.27
CA LEU A 23 9.86 -5.63 -2.96
C LEU A 23 9.95 -6.86 -2.06
N VAL A 24 10.98 -7.70 -2.25
CA VAL A 24 11.18 -8.90 -1.43
C VAL A 24 11.58 -8.52 -0.01
N VAL A 25 12.52 -7.58 0.11
CA VAL A 25 12.96 -7.06 1.41
C VAL A 25 11.80 -6.34 2.10
N ALA A 26 11.05 -5.50 1.37
CA ALA A 26 9.88 -4.80 1.88
C ALA A 26 8.81 -5.76 2.42
N LYS A 27 8.42 -6.78 1.65
CA LYS A 27 7.40 -7.74 2.08
C LYS A 27 7.83 -8.50 3.34
N LYS A 28 9.11 -8.81 3.48
CA LYS A 28 9.65 -9.63 4.57
C LYS A 28 9.87 -8.84 5.86
N TYR A 29 10.27 -7.57 5.76
CA TYR A 29 10.78 -6.83 6.91
C TYR A 29 10.03 -5.53 7.23
N LEU A 30 9.19 -5.00 6.34
CA LEU A 30 8.32 -3.87 6.71
C LEU A 30 7.19 -4.34 7.61
N ASP A 31 7.01 -3.66 8.72
CA ASP A 31 5.89 -3.83 9.61
C ASP A 31 4.71 -2.97 9.16
N PHE A 32 3.65 -3.62 8.68
CA PHE A 32 2.36 -3.00 8.36
C PHE A 32 1.32 -3.15 9.48
N SER A 33 1.64 -3.87 10.56
CA SER A 33 0.68 -4.20 11.63
C SER A 33 0.15 -2.95 12.35
N PHE A 34 0.95 -1.89 12.44
CA PHE A 34 0.59 -0.62 13.07
C PHE A 34 -0.57 0.11 12.37
N ILE A 35 -0.86 -0.18 11.09
CA ILE A 35 -1.87 0.54 10.30
C ILE A 35 -3.28 0.27 10.81
N ARG A 36 -3.60 -0.98 11.19
CA ARG A 36 -4.94 -1.33 11.67
C ARG A 36 -5.32 -0.56 12.95
N PRO A 37 -4.53 -0.59 14.04
CA PRO A 37 -4.85 0.18 15.23
C PRO A 37 -4.86 1.69 14.95
N LEU A 38 -3.92 2.20 14.14
CA LEU A 38 -3.86 3.61 13.78
C LEU A 38 -5.11 4.10 13.05
N THR A 39 -5.66 3.29 12.15
CA THR A 39 -6.80 3.68 11.30
C THR A 39 -8.17 3.31 11.89
N THR A 40 -8.23 2.60 13.01
CA THR A 40 -9.49 2.10 13.58
C THR A 40 -10.53 3.22 13.80
N SER A 41 -10.11 4.40 14.25
CA SER A 41 -11.00 5.54 14.52
C SER A 41 -11.69 6.11 13.27
N VAL A 42 -11.09 5.97 12.07
CA VAL A 42 -11.64 6.50 10.82
C VAL A 42 -12.49 5.49 10.04
N TYR A 43 -12.44 4.22 10.45
CA TYR A 43 -13.21 3.15 9.86
C TYR A 43 -14.41 2.80 10.75
N THR A 44 -15.49 3.56 10.63
CA THR A 44 -16.72 3.29 11.38
C THR A 44 -17.38 1.98 10.91
N HIS A 45 -18.05 1.27 11.82
CA HIS A 45 -18.96 0.16 11.52
C HIS A 45 -20.23 0.67 10.80
N LYS A 46 -20.12 1.14 9.56
CA LYS A 46 -21.30 1.43 8.74
C LYS A 46 -21.74 0.19 7.98
N MET A 47 -23.03 -0.12 8.07
CA MET A 47 -23.73 -1.11 7.23
C MET A 47 -23.58 -0.68 5.76
N GLY A 48 -23.01 -1.55 4.92
CA GLY A 48 -22.72 -1.26 3.51
C GLY A 48 -21.61 -2.15 2.95
N ARG A 49 -21.18 -1.91 1.69
CA ARG A 49 -20.07 -2.65 1.07
C ARG A 49 -18.83 -2.53 1.97
N PRO A 50 -18.22 -3.66 2.38
CA PRO A 50 -17.07 -3.62 3.27
C PRO A 50 -15.97 -2.79 2.64
N ASN A 51 -15.39 -1.88 3.43
CA ASN A 51 -14.24 -1.11 2.98
C ASN A 51 -13.05 -2.07 2.72
N ILE A 52 -12.19 -1.68 1.79
CA ILE A 52 -10.92 -2.35 1.54
C ILE A 52 -10.04 -2.22 2.79
N ASP A 53 -9.30 -3.28 3.07
CA ASP A 53 -8.35 -3.36 4.15
C ASP A 53 -7.35 -2.17 4.14
N PRO A 54 -7.26 -1.38 5.23
CA PRO A 54 -6.31 -0.26 5.28
C PRO A 54 -4.86 -0.69 5.07
N VAL A 55 -4.47 -1.89 5.53
CA VAL A 55 -3.12 -2.41 5.34
C VAL A 55 -2.80 -2.53 3.86
N LEU A 56 -3.72 -3.14 3.11
CA LEU A 56 -3.54 -3.33 1.68
C LEU A 56 -3.51 -2.00 0.92
N ILE A 57 -4.33 -1.03 1.30
CA ILE A 57 -4.28 0.30 0.68
C ILE A 57 -2.91 0.95 0.92
N CYS A 58 -2.42 0.90 2.16
CA CYS A 58 -1.09 1.43 2.49
C CYS A 58 0.03 0.68 1.75
N LYS A 59 -0.05 -0.64 1.57
CA LYS A 59 0.88 -1.40 0.73
C LYS A 59 0.87 -0.91 -0.73
N VAL A 60 -0.31 -0.66 -1.32
CA VAL A 60 -0.41 -0.12 -2.69
C VAL A 60 0.19 1.29 -2.78
N VAL A 61 -0.01 2.12 -1.76
CA VAL A 61 0.57 3.48 -1.70
C VAL A 61 2.08 3.40 -1.59
N PHE A 62 2.60 2.56 -0.70
CA PHE A 62 4.02 2.26 -0.58
C PHE A 62 4.62 1.82 -1.92
N LEU A 63 3.97 0.87 -2.60
CA LEU A 63 4.38 0.38 -3.91
C LEU A 63 4.43 1.49 -4.95
N SER A 64 3.42 2.37 -4.99
CA SER A 64 3.41 3.53 -5.89
C SER A 64 4.57 4.49 -5.64
N LEU A 65 4.90 4.71 -4.37
CA LEU A 65 6.00 5.60 -3.98
C LEU A 65 7.36 5.00 -4.33
N LEU A 66 7.55 3.71 -4.03
CA LEU A 66 8.75 2.93 -4.34
C LEU A 66 9.01 2.89 -5.85
N GLU A 67 7.98 2.62 -6.65
CA GLU A 67 8.07 2.52 -8.11
C GLU A 67 8.08 3.89 -8.82
N ASN A 68 7.87 4.98 -8.06
CA ASN A 68 7.61 6.32 -8.59
C ASN A 68 6.51 6.35 -9.67
N LYS A 69 5.41 5.62 -9.43
CA LYS A 69 4.28 5.49 -10.34
C LYS A 69 3.01 6.10 -9.72
N SER A 70 2.15 6.66 -10.57
CA SER A 70 0.83 7.11 -10.14
C SER A 70 -0.03 5.92 -9.71
N PHE A 71 -0.98 6.16 -8.80
CA PHE A 71 -1.95 5.14 -8.39
C PHE A 71 -2.71 4.52 -9.58
N ARG A 72 -2.95 5.28 -10.66
CA ARG A 72 -3.64 4.77 -11.87
C ARG A 72 -2.75 3.77 -12.60
N LYS A 73 -1.45 4.04 -12.67
CA LYS A 73 -0.49 3.16 -13.32
C LYS A 73 -0.29 1.90 -12.49
N VAL A 74 -0.10 2.02 -11.18
CA VAL A 74 0.02 0.85 -10.28
C VAL A 74 -1.21 -0.03 -10.35
N THR A 75 -2.41 0.53 -10.20
CA THR A 75 -3.66 -0.27 -10.24
C THR A 75 -3.89 -0.94 -11.59
N ARG A 76 -3.46 -0.35 -12.70
CA ARG A 76 -3.48 -1.02 -14.02
C ARG A 76 -2.45 -2.14 -14.11
N GLU A 77 -1.25 -1.91 -13.60
CA GLU A 77 -0.19 -2.93 -13.57
C GLU A 77 -0.54 -4.13 -12.68
N LEU A 78 -1.38 -3.97 -11.64
CA LEU A 78 -1.88 -5.10 -10.83
C LEU A 78 -2.59 -6.19 -11.64
N ASP A 79 -3.15 -5.87 -12.81
CA ASP A 79 -3.84 -6.85 -13.64
C ASP A 79 -2.87 -7.86 -14.30
N TYR A 80 -1.58 -7.50 -14.44
CA TYR A 80 -0.59 -8.27 -15.20
C TYR A 80 0.81 -8.33 -14.59
N ASN A 81 1.09 -7.62 -13.50
CA ASN A 81 2.39 -7.60 -12.84
C ASN A 81 2.41 -8.61 -11.68
N PRO A 82 3.05 -9.79 -11.84
CA PRO A 82 3.09 -10.81 -10.81
C PRO A 82 3.88 -10.37 -9.57
N GLU A 83 4.85 -9.47 -9.71
CA GLU A 83 5.65 -8.93 -8.60
C GLU A 83 4.79 -8.11 -7.65
N TYR A 84 3.87 -7.32 -8.21
CA TYR A 84 2.96 -6.51 -7.41
C TYR A 84 1.90 -7.37 -6.74
N ALA A 85 1.33 -8.32 -7.49
CA ALA A 85 0.37 -9.27 -6.94
C ALA A 85 0.98 -10.04 -5.76
N TRP A 86 2.22 -10.53 -5.95
CA TRP A 86 3.00 -11.19 -4.91
C TRP A 86 3.25 -10.27 -3.71
N PHE A 87 3.73 -9.04 -3.90
CA PHE A 87 3.97 -8.11 -2.79
C PHE A 87 2.70 -7.80 -1.97
N LEU A 88 1.57 -7.66 -2.67
CA LEU A 88 0.29 -7.31 -2.07
C LEU A 88 -0.49 -8.51 -1.50
N ASP A 89 -0.03 -9.74 -1.74
CA ASP A 89 -0.72 -10.99 -1.36
C ASP A 89 -2.08 -11.19 -2.03
N ILE A 90 -2.26 -10.68 -3.26
CA ILE A 90 -3.50 -10.77 -4.04
C ILE A 90 -3.34 -11.70 -5.24
N THR A 91 -4.44 -12.27 -5.71
CA THR A 91 -4.46 -12.94 -7.01
C THR A 91 -4.42 -11.90 -8.14
N LEU A 92 -3.77 -12.22 -9.26
CA LEU A 92 -3.84 -11.39 -10.47
C LEU A 92 -5.31 -11.16 -10.88
N GLN A 93 -5.60 -9.97 -11.43
CA GLN A 93 -6.92 -9.57 -11.93
C GLN A 93 -8.01 -9.37 -10.85
N GLU A 94 -7.64 -9.29 -9.58
CA GLU A 94 -8.61 -9.01 -8.51
C GLU A 94 -9.08 -7.53 -8.57
N LYS A 95 -10.22 -7.29 -9.21
CA LYS A 95 -10.76 -5.95 -9.55
C LYS A 95 -11.20 -5.05 -8.39
N PHE A 96 -10.88 -5.40 -7.14
CA PHE A 96 -11.38 -4.65 -5.98
C PHE A 96 -10.59 -3.35 -5.71
N LEU A 97 -9.35 -3.25 -6.21
CA LEU A 97 -8.50 -2.06 -6.05
C LEU A 97 -8.66 -1.13 -7.26
N ASN A 98 -9.33 0.01 -7.06
CA ASN A 98 -9.34 1.09 -8.04
C ASN A 98 -8.79 2.39 -7.45
N HIS A 99 -8.21 3.23 -8.31
CA HIS A 99 -7.66 4.54 -7.93
C HIS A 99 -8.61 5.38 -7.07
N SER A 100 -9.90 5.41 -7.43
CA SER A 100 -10.88 6.24 -6.71
C SER A 100 -11.06 5.81 -5.26
N SER A 101 -10.85 4.53 -4.95
CA SER A 101 -10.91 3.99 -3.59
C SER A 101 -9.64 4.33 -2.80
N LEU A 102 -8.47 4.31 -3.47
CA LEU A 102 -7.20 4.76 -2.88
C LEU A 102 -7.27 6.25 -2.50
N SER A 103 -7.64 7.13 -3.44
CA SER A 103 -7.76 8.57 -3.18
C SER A 103 -8.75 8.87 -2.06
N ARG A 104 -9.91 8.20 -2.02
CA ARG A 104 -10.90 8.34 -0.95
C ARG A 104 -10.34 7.92 0.41
N HIS A 105 -9.57 6.84 0.48
CA HIS A 105 -8.96 6.40 1.71
C HIS A 105 -7.90 7.38 2.21
N LEU A 106 -6.98 7.79 1.34
CA LEU A 106 -5.93 8.74 1.69
C LEU A 106 -6.53 10.08 2.15
N LEU A 107 -7.63 10.53 1.54
CA LEU A 107 -8.35 11.72 1.99
C LEU A 107 -8.92 11.56 3.41
N ARG A 108 -9.41 10.36 3.78
CA ARG A 108 -9.86 10.08 5.15
C ARG A 108 -8.70 10.12 6.13
N LEU A 109 -7.57 9.49 5.80
CA LEU A 109 -6.37 9.55 6.63
C LEU A 109 -5.87 10.99 6.79
N LYS A 110 -5.88 11.78 5.70
CA LYS A 110 -5.48 13.19 5.73
C LYS A 110 -6.40 14.02 6.64
N LYS A 111 -7.73 13.85 6.52
CA LYS A 111 -8.72 14.54 7.36
C LYS A 111 -8.58 14.18 8.84
N ALA A 112 -8.21 12.94 9.14
CA ALA A 112 -7.96 12.48 10.50
C ALA A 112 -6.54 12.73 11.00
N GLN A 113 -5.69 13.41 10.21
CA GLN A 113 -4.30 13.70 10.54
C GLN A 113 -3.44 12.43 10.74
N LEU A 114 -3.85 11.30 10.16
CA LEU A 114 -3.17 10.01 10.25
C LEU A 114 -2.26 9.73 9.04
N LEU A 115 -2.42 10.47 7.94
CA LEU A 115 -1.67 10.22 6.71
C LEU A 115 -0.16 10.45 6.89
N VAL A 116 0.23 11.60 7.41
CA VAL A 116 1.64 11.95 7.67
C VAL A 116 2.32 10.91 8.55
N PRO A 117 1.82 10.59 9.78
CA PRO A 117 2.50 9.62 10.63
C PRO A 117 2.55 8.22 10.01
N THR A 118 1.56 7.83 9.19
CA THR A 118 1.60 6.56 8.45
C THR A 118 2.75 6.54 7.44
N LEU A 119 2.85 7.59 6.61
CA LEU A 119 3.89 7.68 5.58
C LEU A 119 5.28 7.79 6.19
N THR A 120 5.45 8.64 7.21
CA THR A 120 6.74 8.81 7.90
C THR A 120 7.22 7.51 8.53
N ASN A 121 6.33 6.72 9.15
CA ASN A 121 6.71 5.42 9.71
C ASN A 121 7.18 4.45 8.60
N LEU A 122 6.41 4.32 7.52
CA LEU A 122 6.80 3.46 6.39
C LEU A 122 8.12 3.89 5.74
N GLU A 123 8.32 5.20 5.57
CA GLU A 123 9.53 5.79 5.00
C GLU A 123 10.75 5.49 5.89
N ASN A 124 10.62 5.65 7.22
CA ASN A 124 11.69 5.35 8.16
C ASN A 124 12.09 3.88 8.13
N GLN A 125 11.11 2.96 8.18
CA GLN A 125 11.39 1.53 8.09
C GLN A 125 12.06 1.18 6.74
N ALA A 126 11.61 1.79 5.64
CA ALA A 126 12.21 1.56 4.32
C ALA A 126 13.66 2.09 4.24
N ARG A 127 13.96 3.23 4.89
CA ARG A 127 15.34 3.73 5.00
C ARG A 127 16.22 2.82 5.84
N GLU A 128 15.74 2.35 6.98
CA GLU A 128 16.47 1.42 7.85
C GLU A 128 16.82 0.12 7.12
N LEU A 129 15.96 -0.32 6.22
CA LEU A 129 16.16 -1.49 5.36
C LEU A 129 17.00 -1.21 4.10
N ASN A 130 17.38 0.04 3.84
CA ASN A 130 18.11 0.47 2.63
C ASN A 130 17.43 0.07 1.31
N ILE A 131 16.09 0.09 1.26
CA ILE A 131 15.31 -0.28 0.06
C ILE A 131 14.82 0.93 -0.75
N ILE A 132 15.06 2.14 -0.27
CA ILE A 132 14.73 3.40 -0.96
C ILE A 132 15.96 4.30 -1.01
N ASP A 133 16.05 5.11 -2.06
CA ASP A 133 17.11 6.10 -2.18
C ASP A 133 16.98 7.16 -1.07
N PRO A 134 18.09 7.73 -0.57
CA PRO A 134 18.05 8.79 0.44
C PRO A 134 17.19 9.99 0.04
N GLU A 135 17.14 10.31 -1.25
CA GLU A 135 16.35 11.40 -1.84
C GLU A 135 14.85 11.08 -1.98
N THR A 136 14.45 9.85 -1.65
CA THR A 136 13.04 9.44 -1.69
C THR A 136 12.29 10.12 -0.54
N ASP A 137 11.33 10.98 -0.90
CA ASP A 137 10.43 11.64 0.03
C ASP A 137 9.00 11.10 -0.16
N PHE A 138 8.44 10.41 0.84
CA PHE A 138 7.06 9.92 0.75
C PHE A 138 6.05 11.03 1.03
N LEU A 139 6.43 12.09 1.72
CA LEU A 139 5.55 13.22 2.02
C LEU A 139 5.22 14.04 0.78
N ARG A 140 5.98 13.91 -0.31
CA ARG A 140 5.61 14.42 -1.64
C ARG A 140 4.18 14.04 -2.01
N LEU A 141 3.70 12.87 -1.58
CA LEU A 141 2.33 12.41 -1.84
C LEU A 141 1.30 13.45 -1.41
N ILE A 142 1.53 14.12 -0.28
CA ILE A 142 0.62 15.11 0.31
C ILE A 142 0.47 16.36 -0.57
N SER A 143 1.54 16.68 -1.31
CA SER A 143 1.67 17.84 -2.19
C SER A 143 1.22 17.56 -3.62
N ILE A 144 1.13 16.29 -4.04
CA ILE A 144 0.76 15.92 -5.40
C ILE A 144 -0.77 15.98 -5.60
N LYS A 145 -1.18 16.31 -6.83
CA LYS A 145 -2.57 16.23 -7.33
C LYS A 145 -3.15 14.80 -7.35
N ASP A 146 -2.51 13.79 -6.76
CA ASP A 146 -2.98 12.38 -6.77
C ASP A 146 -4.29 12.18 -5.98
N PHE A 147 -4.67 13.19 -5.20
CA PHE A 147 -5.96 13.31 -4.54
C PHE A 147 -7.07 13.93 -5.41
N ALA A 148 -6.73 14.50 -6.57
CA ALA A 148 -7.64 15.24 -7.45
C ALA A 148 -8.16 14.40 -8.63
#